data_AF-A0A7Y1T9F1-F1
#
_entry.id   AF-A0A7Y1T9F1-F1
#
_cell.length_a   1.000
_cell.length_b   1.000
_cell.length_c   1.000
_cell.angle_alpha   90.00
_cell.angle_beta   90.00
_cell.angle_gamma   90.00
#
_symmetry.space_group_name_H-M   'P 1'
#
loop_
_entity.id
_entity.type
_entity.pdbx_description
1 polymer ?
#
loop_
_entity_poly.entity_id
_entity_poly.type
_entity_poly.pdbx_seq_one_letter_code
_entity_poly.pdbx_strand_id
1 'polypeptide(L)'
;MVCASVQAQYGNYSEADMQRMMEQAQKGAMQAQQCFAGIDPAAVQKLADRGNAIEQKIAALCKSGQEAEAMSEAMVFGREIAADKDVAAMRKCGEQMKGMLPDIPFADFKQPDDPASKSQSLCAGYK
;
A
#
# COMPACT_ATOMS: atom_id res chain seq x y z
N MET A 1 -5.97 -13.02 -35.33
CA MET A 1 -4.84 -12.14 -34.96
C MET A 1 -4.85 -12.00 -33.45
N VAL A 2 -4.06 -12.82 -32.76
CA VAL A 2 -3.82 -12.68 -31.32
C VAL A 2 -2.41 -12.08 -31.23
N CYS A 3 -2.29 -10.90 -30.62
CA CYS A 3 -1.04 -10.13 -30.62
C CYS A 3 0.12 -10.93 -30.00
N ALA A 4 1.21 -11.03 -30.77
CA ALA A 4 2.42 -11.82 -30.51
C ALA A 4 3.35 -11.24 -29.41
N SER A 5 2.83 -10.49 -28.45
CA SER A 5 3.65 -9.78 -27.45
C SER A 5 3.58 -10.34 -26.02
N VAL A 6 2.78 -11.38 -25.76
CA VAL A 6 2.62 -11.96 -24.38
C VAL A 6 3.50 -13.19 -24.13
N GLN A 7 4.18 -13.74 -25.13
CA GLN A 7 4.94 -15.00 -25.00
C GLN A 7 6.43 -14.85 -24.62
N ALA A 8 6.96 -13.64 -24.44
CA ALA A 8 8.41 -13.42 -24.35
C ALA A 8 9.01 -13.25 -22.94
N GLN A 9 8.25 -13.47 -21.86
CA GLN A 9 8.79 -13.28 -20.48
C GLN A 9 8.59 -14.46 -19.51
N TYR A 10 7.97 -15.57 -19.94
CA TYR A 10 7.83 -16.77 -19.10
C TYR A 10 8.75 -17.93 -19.53
N GLY A 11 9.52 -17.77 -20.61
CA GLY A 11 10.27 -18.87 -21.25
C GLY A 11 11.75 -18.99 -20.90
N ASN A 12 12.28 -18.27 -19.90
CA ASN A 12 13.75 -18.19 -19.68
C ASN A 12 14.19 -18.24 -18.21
N TYR A 13 13.39 -18.84 -17.32
CA TYR A 13 13.84 -19.16 -15.97
C TYR A 13 14.29 -20.62 -15.93
N SER A 14 15.54 -20.87 -15.52
CA SER A 14 16.01 -22.24 -15.32
C SER A 14 15.30 -22.88 -14.11
N GLU A 15 15.30 -24.21 -14.01
CA GLU A 15 14.83 -24.89 -12.79
C GLU A 15 15.54 -24.39 -11.52
N ALA A 16 16.83 -24.03 -11.65
CA ALA A 16 17.59 -23.44 -10.55
C ALA A 16 17.07 -22.04 -10.17
N ASP A 17 16.62 -21.24 -11.14
CA ASP A 17 16.03 -19.92 -10.88
C ASP A 17 14.65 -20.05 -10.22
N MET A 18 13.85 -21.02 -10.65
CA MET A 18 12.56 -21.32 -10.00
C MET A 18 12.74 -21.80 -8.55
N GLN A 19 13.72 -22.66 -8.28
CA GLN A 19 14.04 -23.10 -6.91
C GLN A 19 14.50 -21.93 -6.03
N ARG A 20 15.38 -21.06 -6.54
CA ARG A 20 15.80 -19.85 -5.83
C ARG A 20 14.64 -18.91 -5.53
N MET A 21 13.73 -18.73 -6.49
CA MET A 21 12.56 -17.89 -6.31
C MET A 21 11.61 -18.47 -5.25
N MET A 22 11.38 -19.80 -5.24
CA MET A 22 10.61 -20.45 -4.18
C MET A 22 11.25 -20.31 -2.81
N GLU A 23 12.57 -20.47 -2.70
CA GLU A 23 13.29 -20.33 -1.44
C GLU A 23 13.25 -18.89 -0.91
N GLN A 24 13.38 -17.90 -1.81
CA GLN A 24 13.22 -16.48 -1.48
C GLN A 24 11.79 -16.16 -1.05
N ALA A 25 10.78 -16.68 -1.75
CA ALA A 25 9.39 -16.51 -1.39
C ALA A 25 9.06 -17.11 -0.02
N GLN A 26 9.60 -18.31 0.28
CA GLN A 26 9.42 -18.95 1.58
C GLN A 26 10.10 -18.16 2.70
N LYS A 27 11.32 -17.66 2.47
CA LYS A 27 12.03 -16.77 3.42
C LYS A 27 11.29 -15.46 3.63
N GLY A 28 10.74 -14.87 2.57
CA GLY A 28 9.94 -13.66 2.64
C GLY A 28 8.65 -13.88 3.43
N ALA A 29 7.94 -14.99 3.17
CA ALA A 29 6.71 -15.34 3.88
C ALA A 29 6.96 -15.58 5.38
N MET A 30 8.04 -16.26 5.75
CA MET A 30 8.40 -16.47 7.15
C MET A 30 8.70 -15.15 7.86
N GLN A 31 9.47 -14.27 7.22
CA GLN A 31 9.81 -12.96 7.78
C GLN A 31 8.58 -12.05 7.89
N ALA A 32 7.67 -12.10 6.91
CA ALA A 32 6.38 -11.43 7.00
C ALA A 32 5.59 -11.91 8.21
N GLN A 33 5.43 -13.23 8.37
CA GLN A 33 4.72 -13.81 9.53
C GLN A 33 5.34 -13.38 10.85
N GLN A 34 6.66 -13.41 10.97
CA GLN A 34 7.35 -12.97 12.19
C GLN A 34 7.13 -11.48 12.46
N CYS A 35 7.13 -10.66 11.41
CA CYS A 35 6.92 -9.23 11.57
C CYS A 35 5.47 -8.89 11.97
N PHE A 36 4.49 -9.61 11.41
CA PHE A 36 3.08 -9.45 11.77
C PHE A 36 2.70 -10.10 13.10
N ALA A 37 3.48 -11.08 13.60
CA ALA A 37 3.19 -11.73 14.88
C ALA A 37 3.21 -10.77 16.09
N GLY A 38 3.93 -9.65 15.97
CA GLY A 38 3.95 -8.61 17.01
C GLY A 38 2.86 -7.54 16.87
N ILE A 39 2.03 -7.61 15.83
CA ILE A 39 0.98 -6.62 15.55
C ILE A 39 -0.35 -7.15 16.08
N ASP A 40 -1.03 -6.34 16.90
CA ASP A 40 -2.33 -6.71 17.46
C ASP A 40 -3.42 -6.67 16.37
N PRO A 41 -4.04 -7.82 16.02
CA PRO A 41 -5.07 -7.87 14.99
C PRO A 41 -6.30 -7.03 15.35
N ALA A 42 -6.61 -6.88 16.65
CA ALA A 42 -7.72 -6.04 17.09
C ALA A 42 -7.41 -4.55 16.88
N ALA A 43 -6.17 -4.13 17.08
CA ALA A 43 -5.73 -2.76 16.81
C ALA A 43 -5.80 -2.45 15.30
N VAL A 44 -5.39 -3.39 14.45
CA VAL A 44 -5.52 -3.28 12.99
C VAL A 44 -6.98 -3.16 12.57
N GLN A 45 -7.86 -4.00 13.11
CA GLN A 45 -9.30 -3.93 12.78
C GLN A 45 -9.90 -2.59 13.21
N LYS A 46 -9.59 -2.13 14.43
CA LYS A 46 -10.05 -0.82 14.92
C LYS A 46 -9.57 0.33 14.06
N LEU A 47 -8.32 0.27 13.57
CA LEU A 47 -7.78 1.26 12.66
C LEU A 47 -8.51 1.23 11.31
N ALA A 48 -8.83 0.04 10.79
CA ALA A 48 -9.60 -0.12 9.56
C ALA A 48 -11.01 0.48 9.69
N ASP A 49 -11.72 0.17 10.78
CA ASP A 49 -13.04 0.72 11.07
C ASP A 49 -13.00 2.25 11.20
N ARG A 50 -11.97 2.77 11.87
CA ARG A 50 -11.74 4.21 12.01
C ARG A 50 -11.45 4.87 10.66
N GLY A 51 -10.64 4.24 9.82
CA GLY A 51 -10.34 4.70 8.46
C GLY A 51 -11.60 4.81 7.61
N ASN A 52 -12.43 3.76 7.60
CA ASN A 52 -13.70 3.74 6.90
C ASN A 52 -14.65 4.87 7.37
N ALA A 53 -14.73 5.11 8.68
CA ALA A 53 -15.57 6.17 9.23
C ALA A 53 -15.07 7.58 8.80
N ILE A 54 -13.76 7.80 8.82
CA ILE A 54 -13.16 9.08 8.38
C ILE A 54 -13.33 9.26 6.87
N GLU A 55 -13.17 8.22 6.06
CA GLU A 55 -13.40 8.26 4.63
C GLU A 55 -14.84 8.69 4.31
N GLN A 56 -15.84 8.09 4.96
CA GLN A 56 -17.24 8.46 4.79
C GLN A 56 -17.51 9.91 5.20
N LYS A 57 -16.87 10.37 6.29
CA LYS A 57 -16.96 11.76 6.76
C LYS A 57 -16.35 12.75 5.76
N ILE A 58 -15.15 12.45 5.27
CA ILE A 58 -14.47 13.25 4.23
C ILE A 58 -15.33 13.29 2.97
N ALA A 59 -15.87 12.15 2.54
CA ALA A 59 -16.74 12.07 1.38
C ALA A 59 -17.99 12.95 1.52
N ALA A 60 -18.64 12.93 2.69
CA ALA A 60 -19.78 13.78 2.98
C ALA A 60 -19.41 15.27 2.96
N LEU A 61 -18.32 15.65 3.63
CA LEU A 61 -17.82 17.04 3.65
C LEU A 61 -17.49 17.52 2.24
N CYS A 62 -16.81 16.71 1.45
CA CYS A 62 -16.48 17.03 0.06
C CYS A 62 -17.74 17.22 -0.80
N LYS A 63 -18.75 16.35 -0.68
CA LYS A 63 -20.03 16.47 -1.39
C LYS A 63 -20.83 17.71 -0.98
N SER A 64 -20.67 18.15 0.27
CA SER A 64 -21.28 19.36 0.80
C SER A 64 -20.47 20.64 0.49
N GLY A 65 -19.35 20.54 -0.25
CA GLY A 65 -18.49 21.68 -0.58
C GLY A 65 -17.59 22.15 0.58
N GLN A 66 -17.55 21.39 1.67
CA GLN A 66 -16.80 21.68 2.90
C GLN A 66 -15.34 21.19 2.81
N GLU A 67 -14.59 21.65 1.79
CA GLU A 67 -13.24 21.15 1.49
C GLU A 67 -12.23 21.41 2.64
N ALA A 68 -12.30 22.58 3.28
CA ALA A 68 -11.39 22.93 4.38
C ALA A 68 -11.60 22.03 5.61
N GLU A 69 -12.85 21.70 5.92
CA GLU A 69 -13.20 20.79 7.02
C GLU A 69 -12.80 19.35 6.68
N ALA A 70 -13.01 18.91 5.42
CA ALA A 70 -12.52 17.61 4.95
C ALA A 70 -11.00 17.48 5.10
N MET A 71 -10.25 18.52 4.72
CA MET A 71 -8.80 18.55 4.85
C MET A 71 -8.34 18.55 6.31
N SER A 72 -9.03 19.28 7.18
CA SER A 72 -8.76 19.30 8.62
C SER A 72 -8.93 17.91 9.24
N GLU A 73 -10.04 17.22 8.94
CA GLU A 73 -10.32 15.85 9.41
C GLU A 73 -9.28 14.86 8.90
N ALA A 74 -8.89 14.96 7.62
CA ALA A 74 -7.82 14.14 7.05
C ALA A 74 -6.47 14.37 7.75
N MET A 75 -6.13 15.61 8.09
CA MET A 75 -4.89 15.92 8.81
C MET A 75 -4.89 15.39 10.25
N VAL A 76 -6.03 15.49 10.95
CA VAL A 76 -6.18 14.92 12.30
C VAL A 76 -5.95 13.42 12.25
N PHE A 77 -6.65 12.72 11.36
CA PHE A 77 -6.50 11.29 11.21
C PHE A 77 -5.09 10.88 10.76
N GLY A 78 -4.48 11.64 9.85
CA GLY A 78 -3.09 11.43 9.43
C GLY A 78 -2.09 11.54 10.59
N ARG A 79 -2.30 12.46 11.54
CA ARG A 79 -1.48 12.56 12.76
C ARG A 79 -1.74 11.40 13.71
N GLU A 80 -3.00 10.96 13.87
CA GLU A 80 -3.35 9.77 14.66
C GLU A 80 -2.61 8.54 14.14
N ILE A 81 -2.68 8.28 12.82
CA ILE A 81 -1.97 7.18 12.15
C ILE A 81 -0.46 7.30 12.33
N ALA A 82 0.11 8.51 12.20
CA ALA A 82 1.54 8.71 12.32
C ALA A 82 2.07 8.46 13.74
N ALA A 83 1.23 8.65 14.76
CA ALA A 83 1.55 8.39 16.16
C ALA A 83 1.25 6.96 16.62
N ASP A 84 0.56 6.17 15.79
CA ASP A 84 0.15 4.81 16.13
C ASP A 84 1.32 3.82 16.03
N LYS A 85 1.56 3.10 17.13
CA LYS A 85 2.68 2.14 17.26
C LYS A 85 2.52 0.92 16.36
N ASP A 86 1.29 0.49 16.11
CA ASP A 86 0.99 -0.72 15.33
C ASP A 86 1.12 -0.38 13.84
N VAL A 87 0.72 0.84 13.45
CA VAL A 87 1.05 1.39 12.12
C VAL A 87 2.56 1.52 11.91
N ALA A 88 3.29 2.03 12.90
CA ALA A 88 4.75 2.15 12.81
C ALA A 88 5.41 0.77 12.63
N ALA A 89 4.94 -0.25 13.36
CA ALA A 89 5.38 -1.62 13.20
C ALA A 89 5.05 -2.16 11.80
N MET A 90 3.81 -1.97 11.32
CA MET A 90 3.40 -2.38 9.97
C MET A 90 4.25 -1.73 8.87
N ARG A 91 4.53 -0.42 8.99
CA ARG A 91 5.39 0.30 8.03
C ARG A 91 6.79 -0.27 8.00
N LYS A 92 7.38 -0.51 9.18
CA LYS A 92 8.71 -1.14 9.30
C LYS A 92 8.73 -2.54 8.69
N CYS A 93 7.68 -3.34 8.90
CA CYS A 93 7.54 -4.65 8.27
C CYS A 93 7.52 -4.55 6.74
N GLY A 94 6.75 -3.61 6.19
CA GLY A 94 6.68 -3.38 4.76
C GLY A 94 8.01 -2.92 4.15
N GLU A 95 8.74 -2.03 4.83
CA GLU A 95 10.06 -1.56 4.38
C GLU A 95 11.11 -2.67 4.36
N GLN A 96 11.12 -3.54 5.37
CA GLN A 96 12.03 -4.68 5.41
C GLN A 96 11.75 -5.69 4.29
N MET A 97 10.49 -5.84 3.89
CA MET A 97 10.11 -6.71 2.79
C MET A 97 10.37 -6.11 1.40
N LYS A 98 10.38 -4.78 1.25
CA LYS A 98 10.71 -4.11 -0.02
C LYS A 98 12.10 -4.48 -0.53
N GLY A 99 13.08 -4.65 0.36
CA GLY A 99 14.44 -5.07 0.00
C GLY A 99 14.58 -6.56 -0.32
N MET A 100 13.51 -7.36 -0.18
CA MET A 100 13.52 -8.81 -0.42
C MET A 100 12.74 -9.23 -1.66
N LEU A 101 11.94 -8.31 -2.21
CA LEU A 101 11.38 -8.50 -3.53
C LEU A 101 12.52 -8.30 -4.55
N PRO A 102 12.76 -9.25 -5.46
CA PRO A 102 13.67 -9.01 -6.58
C PRO A 102 13.22 -7.73 -7.29
N ASP A 103 14.15 -6.95 -7.84
CA ASP A 103 13.85 -5.85 -8.77
C ASP A 103 13.13 -6.45 -9.98
N ILE A 104 11.81 -6.62 -9.85
CA ILE A 104 10.96 -6.99 -10.96
C ILE A 104 11.00 -5.75 -11.86
N PRO A 105 11.24 -5.84 -13.17
CA PRO A 105 11.15 -4.70 -14.08
C PRO A 105 9.75 -4.05 -14.16
N PHE A 106 8.79 -4.54 -13.36
CA PHE A 106 7.46 -3.99 -13.11
C PHE A 106 7.30 -3.39 -11.69
N ALA A 107 8.31 -3.50 -10.84
CA ALA A 107 8.37 -2.97 -9.48
C ALA A 107 8.91 -1.53 -9.42
N ASP A 108 9.30 -0.95 -10.57
CA ASP A 108 9.19 0.48 -10.83
C ASP A 108 7.70 0.87 -10.88
N PHE A 109 7.00 0.71 -9.75
CA PHE A 109 5.99 1.69 -9.38
C PHE A 109 6.75 2.97 -9.04
N LYS A 110 7.34 3.59 -10.06
CA LYS A 110 7.32 5.04 -10.14
C LYS A 110 5.87 5.36 -9.83
N GLN A 111 5.61 6.01 -8.69
CA GLN A 111 4.38 6.80 -8.58
C GLN A 111 4.33 7.51 -9.91
N PRO A 112 3.34 7.25 -10.78
CA PRO A 112 3.29 7.94 -12.05
C PRO A 112 3.50 9.39 -11.68
N ASP A 113 4.46 10.04 -12.34
CA ASP A 113 4.62 11.48 -12.32
C ASP A 113 3.35 12.03 -13.00
N ASP A 114 2.21 11.77 -12.39
CA ASP A 114 0.91 12.14 -12.83
C ASP A 114 0.88 13.62 -12.52
N PRO A 115 0.73 14.50 -13.52
CA PRO A 115 0.57 15.92 -13.26
C PRO A 115 -0.61 16.21 -12.31
N ALA A 116 -1.47 15.23 -12.01
CA ALA A 116 -2.43 15.18 -10.91
C ALA A 116 -1.83 15.30 -9.48
N SER A 117 -0.59 14.86 -9.26
CA SER A 117 0.10 14.95 -7.96
C SER A 117 0.40 16.40 -7.55
N LYS A 118 0.35 17.33 -8.50
CA LYS A 118 0.31 18.76 -8.19
C LYS A 118 -1.10 19.14 -7.79
N SER A 119 -1.32 19.24 -6.48
CA SER A 119 -2.45 19.97 -5.88
C SER A 119 -3.86 19.45 -6.19
N GLN A 120 -4.05 18.15 -6.45
CA GLN A 120 -5.41 17.62 -6.40
C GLN A 120 -5.98 17.81 -4.98
N SER A 121 -7.09 18.54 -4.88
CA SER A 121 -7.78 18.70 -3.61
C SER A 121 -8.24 17.32 -3.13
N LEU A 122 -8.23 17.12 -1.81
CA LEU A 122 -8.74 15.89 -1.17
C LEU A 122 -10.12 15.48 -1.73
N CYS A 123 -10.91 16.46 -2.16
CA CYS A 123 -12.26 16.30 -2.66
C CYS A 123 -12.38 15.97 -4.16
N ALA A 124 -11.27 15.92 -4.91
CA ALA A 124 -11.29 15.65 -6.35
C ALA A 124 -11.94 14.30 -6.74
N GLY A 125 -11.85 13.30 -5.87
CA GLY A 125 -12.42 11.96 -6.08
C GLY A 125 -13.85 11.77 -5.53
N TYR A 126 -14.46 12.78 -4.91
CA TYR A 126 -15.75 12.67 -4.21
C TYR A 126 -16.89 13.46 -4.87
N LYS A 127 -16.63 14.03 -6.06
CA LYS A 127 -17.58 14.80 -6.86
C LYS A 127 -18.54 13.91 -7.63
#